data_AF-A0A3P9NJE5-F1
#
_entry.id   AF-A0A3P9NJE5-F1
#
_cell.length_a   1.000
_cell.length_b   1.000
_cell.length_c   1.000
_cell.angle_alpha   90.00
_cell.angle_beta   90.00
_cell.angle_gamma   90.00
#
_symmetry.space_group_name_H-M   'P 1'
#
loop_
_entity.id
_entity.type
_entity.pdbx_description
1 polymer ?
#
loop_
_entity_poly.entity_id
_entity_poly.type
_entity_poly.pdbx_seq_one_letter_code
_entity_poly.pdbx_strand_id
1 'polypeptide(L)'
;MDAVVKFASQSQGRDRIFRATQYACALSIYLLRNKPDRKDLVARLKSLENNMSAGRKLLRLGNAANSIVAAKQTMQLSDRVLGLCLTVANINRALYFICDNAVWARNVGLIRSIDKERWSINASRYYLFSLVMSLTRDLYVILQLMQKKGRDNRFQSRMNQHLSDCPEVADAVIPELDALMFLLLETLRSEPTVALDTVKNICDLFIPLDRLGIYKSSAGVVGFCGLISSLIGILTLAQPTLRIKP
;
A
#
# COMPACT_ATOMS: atom_id res chain seq x y z
N MET A 1 15.16 -2.17 -22.18
CA MET A 1 14.69 -0.76 -22.25
C MET A 1 13.17 -0.67 -22.38
N ASP A 2 12.54 -1.57 -23.13
CA ASP A 2 11.08 -1.55 -23.39
C ASP A 2 10.18 -1.56 -22.15
N ALA A 3 10.55 -2.31 -21.09
CA ALA A 3 9.78 -2.32 -19.84
C ALA A 3 9.76 -0.95 -19.14
N VAL A 4 10.88 -0.23 -19.16
CA VAL A 4 11.01 1.11 -18.55
C VAL A 4 10.24 2.14 -19.39
N VAL A 5 10.33 2.05 -20.72
CA VAL A 5 9.59 2.93 -21.64
C VAL A 5 8.08 2.69 -21.53
N LYS A 6 7.64 1.43 -21.45
CA LYS A 6 6.22 1.05 -21.24
C LYS A 6 5.71 1.47 -19.87
N PHE A 7 6.56 1.44 -18.85
CA PHE A 7 6.23 1.94 -17.52
C PHE A 7 6.07 3.47 -17.52
N ALA A 8 7.00 4.19 -18.14
CA ALA A 8 6.98 5.65 -18.22
C ALA A 8 5.82 6.19 -19.09
N SER A 9 5.38 5.44 -20.10
CA SER A 9 4.23 5.82 -20.93
C SER A 9 2.89 5.67 -20.21
N GLN A 10 2.79 4.81 -19.20
CA GLN A 10 1.58 4.64 -18.40
C GLN A 10 1.38 5.79 -17.42
N SER A 11 0.18 6.36 -17.38
CA SER A 11 -0.19 7.37 -16.36
C SER A 11 0.04 6.87 -14.94
N GLN A 12 -0.28 5.59 -14.68
CA GLN A 12 -0.04 4.95 -13.38
C GLN A 12 1.45 4.83 -13.01
N GLY A 13 2.32 4.61 -14.00
CA GLY A 13 3.77 4.57 -13.74
C GLY A 13 4.29 5.95 -13.33
N ARG A 14 3.85 6.99 -14.03
CA ARG A 14 4.18 8.38 -13.70
C ARG A 14 3.67 8.81 -12.32
N ASP A 15 2.43 8.46 -11.94
CA ASP A 15 1.91 8.76 -10.59
C ASP A 15 2.74 8.06 -9.50
N ARG A 16 3.19 6.81 -9.72
CA ARG A 16 4.05 6.09 -8.77
C ARG A 16 5.44 6.71 -8.62
N ILE A 17 6.04 7.19 -9.71
CA ILE A 17 7.31 7.96 -9.63
C ILE A 17 7.10 9.23 -8.82
N PHE A 18 6.06 10.02 -9.13
CA PHE A 18 5.80 11.26 -8.39
C PHE A 18 5.51 10.98 -6.92
N ARG A 19 4.83 9.88 -6.61
CA ARG A 19 4.60 9.41 -5.23
C ARG A 19 5.91 9.10 -4.52
N ALA A 20 6.81 8.35 -5.15
CA ALA A 20 8.11 8.02 -4.59
C ALA A 20 8.94 9.29 -4.32
N THR A 21 9.02 10.20 -5.29
CA THR A 21 9.74 11.48 -5.13
C THR A 21 9.13 12.34 -4.02
N GLN A 22 7.80 12.42 -3.93
CA GLN A 22 7.10 13.15 -2.88
C GLN A 22 7.49 12.62 -1.48
N TYR A 23 7.40 11.30 -1.26
CA TYR A 23 7.71 10.72 0.04
C TYR A 23 9.21 10.70 0.35
N ALA A 24 10.08 10.60 -0.66
CA ALA A 24 11.51 10.82 -0.49
C ALA A 24 11.84 12.24 -0.03
N CYS A 25 11.15 13.25 -0.58
CA CYS A 25 11.25 14.64 -0.11
C CYS A 25 10.75 14.78 1.32
N ALA A 26 9.58 14.23 1.65
CA ALA A 26 9.01 14.27 3.00
C ALA A 26 9.94 13.64 4.04
N LEU A 27 10.53 12.47 3.73
CA LEU A 27 11.51 11.81 4.59
C LEU A 27 12.80 12.64 4.73
N SER A 28 13.30 13.21 3.63
CA SER A 28 14.48 14.08 3.67
C SER A 28 14.25 15.33 4.51
N ILE A 29 13.11 15.99 4.36
CA ILE A 29 12.71 17.14 5.19
C ILE A 29 12.72 16.78 6.68
N TYR A 30 12.18 15.60 7.02
CA TYR A 30 12.17 15.11 8.40
C TYR A 30 13.59 14.89 8.95
N LEU A 31 14.48 14.25 8.18
CA LEU A 31 15.86 13.98 8.58
C LEU A 31 16.70 15.26 8.72
N LEU A 32 16.40 16.30 7.92
CA LEU A 32 17.13 17.56 7.92
C LEU A 32 16.56 18.61 8.89
N ARG A 33 15.41 18.36 9.54
CA ARG A 33 14.70 19.36 10.36
C ARG A 33 15.52 19.97 11.50
N ASN A 34 16.47 19.20 12.07
CA ASN A 34 17.29 19.62 13.21
C ASN A 34 18.60 20.32 12.78
N LYS A 35 18.83 20.51 11.47
CA LYS A 35 20.06 21.13 10.94
C LYS A 35 19.77 22.57 10.51
N PRO A 36 20.12 23.59 11.32
CA PRO A 36 19.79 24.99 11.02
C PRO A 36 20.46 25.49 9.73
N ASP A 37 21.63 24.95 9.36
CA ASP A 37 22.39 25.32 8.16
C ASP A 37 21.75 24.86 6.84
N ARG A 38 20.70 24.03 6.91
CA ARG A 38 20.05 23.44 5.73
C ARG A 38 18.61 23.96 5.50
N LYS A 39 18.23 25.08 6.11
CA LYS A 39 16.89 25.67 5.96
C LYS A 39 16.50 25.95 4.51
N ASP A 40 17.42 26.48 3.70
CA ASP A 40 17.16 26.72 2.26
C ASP A 40 16.87 25.42 1.50
N LEU A 41 17.65 24.36 1.77
CA LEU A 41 17.43 23.04 1.18
C LEU A 41 16.08 22.45 1.58
N VAL A 42 15.68 22.60 2.86
CA VAL A 42 14.36 22.17 3.34
C VAL A 42 13.23 22.91 2.62
N ALA A 43 13.37 24.22 2.38
CA ALA A 43 12.38 25.00 1.63
C ALA A 43 12.25 24.51 0.18
N ARG A 44 13.37 24.24 -0.50
CA ARG A 44 13.39 23.66 -1.85
C ARG A 44 12.73 22.29 -1.91
N LEU A 45 13.05 21.41 -0.95
CA LEU A 45 12.44 20.09 -0.86
C LEU A 45 10.93 20.16 -0.63
N LYS A 46 10.46 21.11 0.21
CA LYS A 46 9.03 21.31 0.46
C LYS A 46 8.29 21.82 -0.77
N SER A 47 8.91 22.71 -1.55
CA SER A 47 8.37 23.15 -2.84
C SER A 47 8.27 21.98 -3.82
N LEU A 48 9.31 21.15 -3.91
CA LEU A 48 9.31 19.96 -4.76
C LEU A 48 8.23 18.94 -4.33
N GLU A 49 8.10 18.67 -3.04
CA GLU A 49 7.05 17.81 -2.48
C GLU A 49 5.65 18.28 -2.88
N ASN A 50 5.37 19.59 -2.75
CA ASN A 50 4.09 20.18 -3.12
C ASN A 50 3.82 20.06 -4.63
N ASN A 51 4.81 20.32 -5.47
CA ASN A 51 4.69 20.18 -6.93
C ASN A 51 4.42 18.73 -7.35
N MET A 52 5.14 17.77 -6.76
CA MET A 52 4.90 16.34 -7.00
C MET A 52 3.49 15.94 -6.56
N SER A 53 3.05 16.38 -5.38
CA SER A 53 1.70 16.13 -4.86
C SER A 53 0.60 16.69 -5.79
N ALA A 54 0.78 17.91 -6.30
CA ALA A 54 -0.14 18.52 -7.25
C ALA A 54 -0.19 17.76 -8.59
N GLY A 55 0.97 17.39 -9.13
CA GLY A 55 1.07 16.58 -10.35
C GLY A 55 0.35 15.23 -10.23
N ARG A 56 0.47 14.57 -9.07
CA ARG A 56 -0.24 13.31 -8.81
C ARG A 56 -1.75 13.45 -8.84
N LYS A 57 -2.31 14.52 -8.28
CA LYS A 57 -3.76 14.75 -8.30
C LYS A 57 -4.29 14.83 -9.73
N LEU A 58 -3.54 15.46 -10.63
CA LEU A 58 -3.89 15.53 -12.05
C LEU A 58 -3.82 14.15 -12.71
N LEU A 59 -2.76 13.38 -12.46
CA LEU A 59 -2.60 12.03 -13.02
C LEU A 59 -3.65 11.03 -12.51
N ARG A 60 -4.29 11.32 -11.37
CA ARG A 60 -5.34 10.50 -10.77
C ARG A 60 -6.74 10.79 -11.31
N LEU A 61 -6.93 11.86 -12.08
CA LEU A 61 -8.20 12.12 -12.75
C LEU A 61 -8.56 10.93 -13.66
N GLY A 62 -9.82 10.48 -13.58
CA GLY A 62 -10.30 9.29 -14.29
C GLY A 62 -10.06 7.96 -13.57
N ASN A 63 -9.25 7.89 -12.50
CA ASN A 63 -9.04 6.63 -11.77
C ASN A 63 -10.29 6.11 -11.04
N ALA A 64 -11.29 6.97 -10.81
CA ALA A 64 -12.60 6.54 -10.32
C ALA A 64 -13.25 5.53 -11.29
N ALA A 65 -13.23 5.80 -12.61
CA ALA A 65 -13.76 4.91 -13.62
C ALA A 65 -12.99 3.57 -13.66
N ASN A 66 -11.65 3.63 -13.60
CA ASN A 66 -10.80 2.44 -13.51
C ASN A 66 -11.17 1.57 -12.30
N SER A 67 -11.46 2.20 -11.15
CA SER A 67 -11.83 1.50 -9.92
C SER A 67 -13.23 0.87 -10.00
N ILE A 68 -14.17 1.52 -10.68
CA ILE A 68 -15.52 0.96 -10.92
C ILE A 68 -15.45 -0.25 -11.86
N VAL A 69 -14.67 -0.15 -12.95
CA VAL A 69 -14.46 -1.29 -13.86
C VAL A 69 -13.80 -2.45 -13.12
N ALA A 70 -12.79 -2.17 -12.30
CA ALA A 70 -12.14 -3.19 -11.48
C ALA A 70 -13.13 -3.85 -10.49
N ALA A 71 -14.00 -3.07 -9.85
CA ALA A 71 -15.05 -3.61 -8.97
C ALA A 71 -16.00 -4.56 -9.72
N LYS A 72 -16.41 -4.21 -10.94
CA LYS A 72 -17.26 -5.07 -11.77
C LYS A 72 -16.56 -6.39 -12.14
N GLN A 73 -15.27 -6.35 -12.44
CA GLN A 73 -14.48 -7.54 -12.76
C GLN A 73 -14.32 -8.46 -11.55
N THR A 74 -14.08 -7.90 -10.36
CA THR A 74 -13.87 -8.68 -9.14
C THR A 74 -15.14 -9.39 -8.66
N MET A 75 -16.32 -8.90 -9.04
CA MET A 75 -17.60 -9.58 -8.79
C MET A 75 -17.74 -10.91 -9.57
N GLN A 76 -16.96 -11.10 -10.64
CA GLN A 76 -17.02 -12.30 -11.48
C GLN A 76 -16.04 -13.39 -11.03
N LEU A 77 -15.31 -13.17 -9.92
CA LEU A 77 -14.35 -14.14 -9.41
C LEU A 77 -15.07 -15.36 -8.80
N SER A 78 -14.49 -16.53 -9.01
CA SER A 78 -15.04 -17.80 -8.53
C SER A 78 -15.05 -17.91 -7.00
N ASP A 79 -14.02 -17.38 -6.33
CA ASP A 79 -13.99 -17.30 -4.86
C ASP A 79 -14.81 -16.09 -4.39
N ARG A 80 -15.94 -16.38 -3.75
CA ARG A 80 -16.91 -15.37 -3.29
C ARG A 80 -16.34 -14.45 -2.20
N VAL A 81 -15.50 -14.97 -1.31
CA VAL A 81 -14.93 -14.18 -0.20
C VAL A 81 -13.88 -13.22 -0.75
N LEU A 82 -13.01 -13.73 -1.63
CA LEU A 82 -12.01 -12.93 -2.34
C LEU A 82 -12.68 -11.86 -3.21
N GLY A 83 -13.68 -12.25 -3.99
CA GLY A 83 -14.45 -11.37 -4.86
C GLY A 83 -15.14 -10.26 -4.09
N LEU A 84 -15.76 -10.56 -2.94
CA LEU A 84 -16.39 -9.56 -2.08
C LEU A 84 -15.37 -8.58 -1.52
N CYS A 85 -14.27 -9.06 -0.93
CA CYS A 85 -13.23 -8.19 -0.36
C CYS A 85 -12.66 -7.22 -1.41
N LEU A 86 -12.31 -7.73 -2.60
CA LEU A 86 -11.76 -6.92 -3.68
C LEU A 86 -12.80 -5.95 -4.26
N THR A 87 -14.06 -6.37 -4.37
CA THR A 87 -15.14 -5.50 -4.86
C THR A 87 -15.37 -4.34 -3.90
N VAL A 88 -15.51 -4.62 -2.60
CA VAL A 88 -15.65 -3.57 -1.58
C VAL A 88 -14.41 -2.67 -1.54
N ALA A 89 -13.21 -3.24 -1.67
CA ALA A 89 -11.97 -2.45 -1.74
C ALA A 89 -11.97 -1.47 -2.94
N ASN A 90 -12.40 -1.93 -4.12
CA ASN A 90 -12.43 -1.13 -5.35
C ASN A 90 -13.57 -0.08 -5.35
N ILE A 91 -14.73 -0.39 -4.80
CA ILE A 91 -15.82 0.58 -4.60
C ILE A 91 -15.35 1.72 -3.68
N ASN A 92 -14.75 1.39 -2.54
CA ASN A 92 -14.20 2.41 -1.63
C ASN A 92 -13.08 3.22 -2.30
N ARG A 93 -12.27 2.60 -3.15
CA ARG A 93 -11.25 3.30 -3.94
C ARG A 93 -11.86 4.27 -4.96
N ALA A 94 -12.99 3.91 -5.59
CA ALA A 94 -13.73 4.81 -6.46
C ALA A 94 -14.27 6.03 -5.68
N LEU A 95 -14.88 5.80 -4.51
CA LEU A 95 -15.37 6.86 -3.62
C LEU A 95 -14.25 7.79 -3.15
N TYR A 96 -13.08 7.22 -2.82
CA TYR A 96 -11.87 7.99 -2.53
C TYR A 96 -11.51 8.94 -3.69
N PHE A 97 -11.41 8.42 -4.92
CA PHE A 97 -11.06 9.26 -6.08
C PHE A 97 -12.12 10.32 -6.39
N ILE A 98 -13.40 10.02 -6.19
CA ILE A 98 -14.47 11.03 -6.34
C ILE A 98 -14.26 12.18 -5.34
N CYS A 99 -13.96 11.85 -4.07
CA CYS A 99 -13.70 12.87 -3.06
C CYS A 99 -12.41 13.65 -3.36
N ASP A 100 -11.33 12.97 -3.77
CA ASP A 100 -10.05 13.62 -4.14
C ASP A 100 -10.23 14.57 -5.33
N ASN A 101 -11.02 14.17 -6.34
CA ASN A 101 -11.37 15.01 -7.49
C ASN A 101 -12.20 16.24 -7.09
N ALA A 102 -13.15 16.08 -6.17
CA ALA A 102 -13.94 17.21 -5.65
C ALA A 102 -13.05 18.21 -4.90
N VAL A 103 -12.13 17.72 -4.05
CA VAL A 103 -11.13 18.55 -3.36
C VAL A 103 -10.20 19.23 -4.35
N TRP A 104 -9.75 18.54 -5.39
CA TRP A 104 -8.93 19.12 -6.46
C TRP A 104 -9.69 20.22 -7.22
N ALA A 105 -10.93 19.97 -7.65
CA ALA A 105 -11.77 20.94 -8.35
C ALA A 105 -12.00 22.21 -7.53
N ARG A 106 -12.17 22.07 -6.20
CA ARG A 106 -12.22 23.21 -5.28
C ARG A 106 -10.91 24.01 -5.28
N ASN A 107 -9.74 23.35 -5.21
CA ASN A 107 -8.46 24.04 -5.17
C ASN A 107 -8.17 24.83 -6.46
N VAL A 108 -8.69 24.38 -7.61
CA VAL A 108 -8.58 25.08 -8.90
C VAL A 108 -9.63 26.21 -9.04
N GLY A 109 -10.61 26.27 -8.14
CA GLY A 109 -11.64 27.30 -8.14
C GLY A 109 -12.89 26.97 -8.96
N LEU A 110 -13.01 25.74 -9.49
CA LEU A 110 -14.19 25.29 -10.23
C LEU A 110 -15.43 25.17 -9.34
N ILE A 111 -15.25 24.82 -8.05
CA ILE A 111 -16.35 24.67 -7.09
C ILE A 111 -16.06 25.46 -5.81
N ARG A 112 -16.89 26.47 -5.52
CA ARG A 112 -16.67 27.40 -4.40
C ARG A 112 -17.37 27.00 -3.08
N SER A 113 -18.41 26.17 -3.12
CA SER A 113 -19.26 25.87 -1.96
C SER A 113 -18.93 24.58 -1.18
N ILE A 114 -17.90 23.83 -1.59
CA ILE A 114 -17.55 22.55 -0.96
C ILE A 114 -16.67 22.75 0.28
N ASP A 115 -16.96 22.06 1.38
CA ASP A 115 -16.04 21.99 2.52
C ASP A 115 -14.81 21.13 2.18
N LYS A 116 -13.65 21.77 2.02
CA LYS A 116 -12.38 21.10 1.68
C LYS A 116 -11.98 20.07 2.72
N GLU A 117 -12.16 20.40 3.99
CA GLU A 117 -11.67 19.59 5.10
C GLU A 117 -12.54 18.33 5.24
N ARG A 118 -13.86 18.51 5.26
CA ARG A 118 -14.81 17.39 5.34
C ARG A 118 -14.63 16.39 4.20
N TRP A 119 -14.48 16.87 2.96
CA TRP A 119 -14.27 15.99 1.81
C TRP A 119 -12.89 15.30 1.84
N SER A 120 -11.86 15.98 2.33
CA SER A 120 -10.53 15.39 2.54
C SER A 120 -10.53 14.31 3.62
N ILE A 121 -11.26 14.51 4.72
CA ILE A 121 -11.43 13.52 5.79
C ILE A 121 -12.20 12.31 5.25
N ASN A 122 -13.30 12.53 4.54
CA ASN A 122 -14.08 11.44 3.93
C ASN A 122 -13.24 10.64 2.92
N ALA A 123 -12.45 11.30 2.07
CA ALA A 123 -11.51 10.61 1.19
C ALA A 123 -10.57 9.69 1.99
N SER A 124 -10.03 10.18 3.09
CA SER A 124 -9.12 9.41 3.96
C SER A 124 -9.82 8.21 4.60
N ARG A 125 -11.10 8.33 4.99
CA ARG A 125 -11.92 7.21 5.48
C ARG A 125 -12.11 6.15 4.42
N TYR A 126 -12.54 6.52 3.21
CA TYR A 126 -12.72 5.56 2.11
C TYR A 126 -11.41 4.88 1.72
N TYR A 127 -10.29 5.61 1.74
CA TYR A 127 -8.98 5.02 1.50
C TYR A 127 -8.61 4.01 2.59
N LEU A 128 -8.84 4.32 3.87
CA LEU A 128 -8.64 3.38 4.97
C LEU A 128 -9.45 2.10 4.79
N PHE A 129 -10.77 2.22 4.50
CA PHE A 129 -11.62 1.05 4.26
C PHE A 129 -11.12 0.20 3.08
N SER A 130 -10.66 0.85 2.00
CA SER A 130 -10.08 0.16 0.86
C SER A 130 -8.81 -0.62 1.24
N LEU A 131 -7.95 -0.05 2.08
CA LEU A 131 -6.74 -0.72 2.58
C LEU A 131 -7.07 -1.89 3.50
N VAL A 132 -7.99 -1.71 4.45
CA VAL A 132 -8.42 -2.79 5.35
C VAL A 132 -8.96 -3.98 4.56
N MET A 133 -9.83 -3.73 3.57
CA MET A 133 -10.35 -4.81 2.72
C MET A 133 -9.26 -5.48 1.86
N SER A 134 -8.28 -4.71 1.40
CA SER A 134 -7.12 -5.25 0.66
C SER A 134 -6.25 -6.13 1.56
N LEU A 135 -6.01 -5.71 2.81
CA LEU A 135 -5.28 -6.48 3.83
C LEU A 135 -6.04 -7.74 4.27
N THR A 136 -7.35 -7.66 4.45
CA THR A 136 -8.18 -8.85 4.74
C THR A 136 -8.07 -9.88 3.62
N ARG A 137 -8.08 -9.42 2.37
CA ARG A 137 -7.84 -10.27 1.21
C ARG A 137 -6.44 -10.89 1.24
N ASP A 138 -5.40 -10.09 1.52
CA ASP A 138 -4.03 -10.58 1.59
C ASP A 138 -3.88 -11.66 2.68
N LEU A 139 -4.45 -11.41 3.86
CA LEU A 139 -4.49 -12.35 4.97
C LEU A 139 -5.22 -13.65 4.59
N TYR A 140 -6.39 -13.54 3.95
CA TYR A 140 -7.15 -14.71 3.50
C TYR A 140 -6.33 -15.58 2.54
N VAL A 141 -5.65 -14.97 1.57
CA VAL A 141 -4.78 -15.69 0.62
C VAL A 141 -3.59 -16.32 1.35
N ILE A 142 -2.95 -15.60 2.27
CA ILE A 142 -1.84 -16.14 3.09
C ILE A 142 -2.33 -17.36 3.88
N LEU A 143 -3.48 -17.28 4.54
CA LEU A 143 -4.04 -18.40 5.31
C LEU A 143 -4.34 -19.61 4.42
N GLN A 144 -4.91 -19.41 3.23
CA GLN A 144 -5.12 -20.51 2.28
C GLN A 144 -3.79 -21.16 1.83
N LEU A 145 -2.75 -20.35 1.58
CA LEU A 145 -1.43 -20.84 1.20
C LEU A 145 -0.76 -21.60 2.34
N MET A 146 -0.86 -21.09 3.57
CA MET A 146 -0.38 -21.76 4.77
C MET A 146 -1.08 -23.11 4.98
N GLN A 147 -2.39 -23.19 4.78
CA GLN A 147 -3.14 -24.46 4.84
C GLN A 147 -2.75 -25.46 3.75
N LYS A 148 -2.38 -24.98 2.55
CA LYS A 148 -1.87 -25.84 1.48
C LYS A 148 -0.48 -26.37 1.82
N LYS A 149 0.41 -25.51 2.31
CA LYS A 149 1.77 -25.89 2.71
C LYS A 149 1.83 -26.76 3.96
N GLY A 150 0.97 -26.52 4.94
CA GLY A 150 0.90 -27.34 6.16
C GLY A 150 0.45 -28.79 5.90
N ARG A 151 -0.21 -29.03 4.75
CA ARG A 151 -0.57 -30.37 4.26
C ARG A 151 0.52 -31.03 3.41
N ASP A 152 1.59 -30.32 3.08
CA ASP A 152 2.71 -30.86 2.32
C ASP A 152 3.70 -31.54 3.28
N ASN A 153 3.89 -32.85 3.11
CA ASN A 153 4.77 -33.67 3.95
C ASN A 153 6.23 -33.18 3.93
N ARG A 154 6.70 -32.55 2.84
CA ARG A 154 8.05 -31.97 2.78
C ARG A 154 8.19 -30.75 3.68
N PHE A 155 7.13 -29.96 3.81
CA PHE A 155 7.13 -28.79 4.65
C PHE A 155 7.05 -29.16 6.14
N GLN A 156 6.19 -30.12 6.50
CA GLN A 156 6.17 -30.65 7.87
C GLN A 156 7.54 -31.19 8.30
N SER A 157 8.26 -31.86 7.39
CA SER A 157 9.61 -32.36 7.68
C SER A 157 10.62 -31.23 7.95
N ARG A 158 10.59 -30.14 7.16
CA ARG A 158 11.45 -28.95 7.40
C ARG A 158 11.08 -28.21 8.69
N MET A 159 9.79 -28.09 8.99
CA MET A 159 9.30 -27.47 10.22
C MET A 159 9.75 -28.26 11.45
N ASN A 160 9.65 -29.59 11.41
CA ASN A 160 10.14 -30.46 12.49
C ASN A 160 11.67 -30.39 12.66
N GLN A 161 12.43 -30.26 11.57
CA GLN A 161 13.88 -30.01 11.63
C GLN A 161 14.19 -28.66 12.30
N HIS A 162 13.49 -27.59 11.90
CA HIS A 162 13.71 -26.26 12.48
C HIS A 162 13.32 -26.18 13.96
N LEU A 163 12.25 -26.86 14.38
CA LEU A 163 11.85 -26.99 15.78
C LEU A 163 12.87 -27.82 16.60
N SER A 164 13.60 -28.74 15.95
CA SER A 164 14.62 -29.57 16.62
C SER A 164 15.97 -28.85 16.76
N ASP A 165 16.31 -27.95 15.83
CA ASP A 165 17.59 -27.23 15.79
C ASP A 165 17.64 -25.99 16.72
N CYS A 166 16.53 -25.56 17.31
CA CYS A 166 16.45 -24.39 18.21
C CYS A 166 16.02 -24.75 19.66
N PRO A 167 16.84 -25.49 20.44
CA PRO A 167 16.50 -25.83 21.82
C PRO A 167 16.62 -24.65 22.82
N GLU A 168 17.39 -23.59 22.51
CA GLU A 168 17.66 -22.49 23.46
C GLU A 168 16.59 -21.38 23.51
N VAL A 169 15.68 -21.29 22.51
CA VAL A 169 14.60 -20.27 22.48
C VAL A 169 13.32 -20.79 23.18
N ALA A 170 13.34 -22.04 23.64
CA ALA A 170 12.20 -22.74 24.21
C ALA A 170 11.95 -22.41 25.69
N ASP A 171 12.06 -21.13 26.08
CA ASP A 171 11.45 -20.66 27.33
C ASP A 171 10.08 -20.03 27.02
N ALA A 172 9.05 -20.86 27.22
CA ALA A 172 7.68 -20.53 27.61
C ALA A 172 6.70 -19.79 26.67
N VAL A 173 6.98 -19.53 25.39
CA VAL A 173 5.94 -19.01 24.46
C VAL A 173 5.68 -19.95 23.29
N ILE A 174 4.94 -21.02 23.62
CA ILE A 174 4.13 -21.92 22.77
C ILE A 174 4.80 -22.34 21.43
N PRO A 175 5.30 -23.58 21.29
CA PRO A 175 5.91 -24.08 20.05
C PRO A 175 5.00 -23.96 18.81
N GLU A 176 3.68 -23.91 19.00
CA GLU A 176 2.74 -23.65 17.90
C GLU A 176 2.86 -22.24 17.31
N LEU A 177 3.19 -21.22 18.11
CA LEU A 177 3.36 -19.85 17.63
C LEU A 177 4.64 -19.72 16.80
N ASP A 178 5.71 -20.37 17.22
CA ASP A 178 6.97 -20.41 16.47
C ASP A 178 6.79 -21.15 15.14
N ALA A 179 6.10 -22.30 15.15
CA ALA A 179 5.72 -23.03 13.94
C ALA A 179 4.86 -22.17 12.99
N LEU A 180 3.89 -21.41 13.54
CA LEU A 180 3.06 -20.49 12.77
C LEU A 180 3.88 -19.36 12.16
N MET A 181 4.79 -18.74 12.92
CA MET A 181 5.66 -17.67 12.46
C MET A 181 6.61 -18.14 11.36
N PHE A 182 7.21 -19.32 11.53
CA PHE A 182 8.03 -19.95 10.50
C PHE A 182 7.24 -20.23 9.22
N LEU A 183 6.04 -20.83 9.36
CA LEU A 183 5.17 -21.10 8.22
C LEU A 183 4.72 -19.83 7.50
N LEU A 184 4.42 -18.76 8.24
CA LEU A 184 4.06 -17.46 7.69
C LEU A 184 5.23 -16.84 6.93
N LEU A 185 6.44 -16.85 7.51
CA LEU A 185 7.64 -16.30 6.89
C LEU A 185 8.00 -17.06 5.60
N GLU A 186 7.97 -18.39 5.63
CA GLU A 186 8.27 -19.21 4.44
C GLU A 186 7.18 -19.07 3.37
N THR A 187 5.92 -18.86 3.76
CA THR A 187 4.83 -18.56 2.82
C THR A 187 5.03 -17.22 2.14
N LEU A 188 5.36 -16.17 2.90
CA LEU A 188 5.67 -14.86 2.33
C LEU A 188 6.93 -14.90 1.44
N ARG A 189 7.92 -15.71 1.81
CA ARG A 189 9.15 -15.89 1.03
C ARG A 189 8.90 -16.60 -0.31
N SER A 190 8.06 -17.64 -0.32
CA SER A 190 7.76 -18.38 -1.56
C SER A 190 6.79 -17.65 -2.48
N GLU A 191 5.92 -16.81 -1.93
CA GLU A 191 4.88 -16.10 -2.67
C GLU A 191 5.12 -14.58 -2.62
N PRO A 192 6.13 -14.08 -3.39
CA PRO A 192 6.56 -12.69 -3.32
C PRO A 192 5.46 -11.71 -3.74
N THR A 193 4.48 -12.15 -4.54
CA THR A 193 3.38 -11.30 -5.01
C THR A 193 2.49 -10.85 -3.84
N VAL A 194 2.04 -11.79 -3.01
CA VAL A 194 1.19 -11.54 -1.83
C VAL A 194 1.99 -10.83 -0.75
N ALA A 195 3.25 -11.20 -0.55
CA ALA A 195 4.11 -10.53 0.42
C ALA A 195 4.33 -9.05 0.09
N LEU A 196 4.65 -8.73 -1.17
CA LEU A 196 4.87 -7.34 -1.59
C LEU A 196 3.59 -6.50 -1.45
N ASP A 197 2.42 -7.02 -1.84
CA ASP A 197 1.18 -6.25 -1.70
C ASP A 197 0.79 -6.07 -0.22
N THR A 198 1.00 -7.10 0.62
CA THR A 198 0.77 -7.00 2.08
C THR A 198 1.65 -5.92 2.70
N VAL A 199 2.97 -5.95 2.45
CA VAL A 199 3.92 -4.95 2.99
C VAL A 199 3.56 -3.55 2.50
N LYS A 200 3.21 -3.42 1.22
CA LYS A 200 2.76 -2.15 0.64
C LYS A 200 1.49 -1.64 1.31
N ASN A 201 0.48 -2.48 1.50
CA ASN A 201 -0.80 -2.10 2.12
C ASN A 201 -0.64 -1.74 3.60
N ILE A 202 0.24 -2.45 4.34
CA ILE A 202 0.61 -2.12 5.73
C ILE A 202 1.31 -0.75 5.77
N CYS A 203 2.29 -0.52 4.90
CA CYS A 203 2.98 0.77 4.81
C CYS A 203 2.02 1.92 4.48
N ASP A 204 1.06 1.68 3.57
CA ASP A 204 0.07 2.68 3.18
C ASP A 204 -0.94 3.00 4.31
N LEU A 205 -1.10 2.12 5.30
CA LEU A 205 -2.05 2.28 6.41
C LEU A 205 -1.74 3.51 7.28
N PHE A 206 -0.46 3.85 7.44
CA PHE A 206 -0.04 5.00 8.25
C PHE A 206 -0.56 6.34 7.69
N ILE A 207 -0.82 6.43 6.39
CA ILE A 207 -1.26 7.68 5.73
C ILE A 207 -2.68 8.09 6.18
N PRO A 208 -3.72 7.26 5.99
CA PRO A 208 -5.05 7.62 6.46
C PRO A 208 -5.18 7.57 7.98
N LEU A 209 -4.43 6.71 8.69
CA LEU A 209 -4.48 6.67 10.15
C LEU A 209 -4.01 7.99 10.78
N ASP A 210 -2.92 8.56 10.26
CA ASP A 210 -2.40 9.86 10.71
C ASP A 210 -3.38 10.98 10.35
N ARG A 211 -3.89 10.98 9.10
CA ARG A 211 -4.84 12.01 8.61
C ARG A 211 -6.18 12.02 9.36
N LEU A 212 -6.63 10.86 9.84
CA LEU A 212 -7.86 10.72 10.62
C LEU A 212 -7.64 10.93 12.12
N GLY A 213 -6.39 11.09 12.57
CA GLY A 213 -6.06 11.25 13.98
C GLY A 213 -6.25 9.98 14.82
N ILE A 214 -6.42 8.82 14.20
CA ILE A 214 -6.60 7.53 14.89
C ILE A 214 -5.26 7.07 15.48
N TYR A 215 -4.17 7.21 14.72
CA TYR A 215 -2.83 6.89 15.17
C TYR A 215 -1.84 7.94 14.65
N LYS A 216 -1.32 8.77 15.55
CA LYS A 216 -0.39 9.86 15.22
C LYS A 216 1.00 9.28 14.97
N SER A 217 1.42 9.25 13.72
CA SER A 217 2.75 8.77 13.34
C SER A 217 3.69 9.95 13.20
N SER A 218 4.99 9.74 13.42
CA SER A 218 5.95 10.79 13.08
C SER A 218 5.94 11.02 11.56
N ALA A 219 6.13 12.26 11.12
CA ALA A 219 6.22 12.57 9.68
C ALA A 219 7.33 11.76 8.97
N GLY A 220 8.37 11.35 9.69
CA GLY A 220 9.42 10.46 9.20
C GLY A 220 8.92 9.05 8.91
N VAL A 221 8.08 8.47 9.79
CA VAL A 221 7.46 7.15 9.56
C VAL A 221 6.53 7.20 8.35
N VAL A 222 5.67 8.21 8.26
CA VAL A 222 4.77 8.37 7.10
C VAL A 222 5.58 8.57 5.81
N GLY A 223 6.65 9.37 5.86
CA GLY A 223 7.60 9.55 4.76
C GLY A 223 8.26 8.25 4.31
N PHE A 224 8.79 7.48 5.26
CA PHE A 224 9.46 6.22 5.00
C PHE A 224 8.53 5.14 4.47
N CYS A 225 7.40 4.90 5.14
CA CYS A 225 6.41 3.93 4.69
C CYS A 225 5.82 4.29 3.32
N GLY A 226 5.52 5.57 3.09
CA GLY A 226 5.07 6.05 1.79
C GLY A 226 6.11 5.88 0.68
N LEU A 227 7.41 5.97 0.99
CA LEU A 227 8.48 5.69 0.05
C LEU A 227 8.57 4.19 -0.27
N ILE A 228 8.57 3.33 0.75
CA ILE A 228 8.60 1.85 0.57
C ILE A 228 7.42 1.40 -0.28
N SER A 229 6.20 1.80 0.06
CA SER A 229 5.00 1.39 -0.67
C SER A 229 5.02 1.87 -2.13
N SER A 230 5.62 3.03 -2.39
CA SER A 230 5.81 3.56 -3.75
C SER A 230 6.83 2.75 -4.53
N LEU A 231 7.97 2.39 -3.93
CA LEU A 231 8.99 1.56 -4.56
C LEU A 231 8.45 0.16 -4.90
N ILE A 232 7.73 -0.47 -3.97
CA ILE A 232 7.02 -1.73 -4.23
C ILE A 232 6.01 -1.55 -5.37
N GLY A 233 5.29 -0.42 -5.39
CA GLY A 233 4.45 -0.04 -6.51
C GLY A 233 5.22 0.00 -7.83
N ILE A 234 6.36 0.68 -7.90
CA ILE A 234 7.14 0.78 -9.14
C ILE A 234 7.59 -0.62 -9.60
N LEU A 235 8.12 -1.43 -8.68
CA LEU A 235 8.59 -2.79 -8.94
C LEU A 235 7.47 -3.69 -9.48
N THR A 236 6.30 -3.71 -8.83
CA THR A 236 5.14 -4.53 -9.24
C THR A 236 4.50 -4.06 -10.55
N LEU A 237 4.69 -2.80 -10.95
CA LEU A 237 4.22 -2.31 -12.25
C LEU A 237 5.21 -2.67 -13.36
N ALA A 238 6.51 -2.58 -13.08
CA ALA A 238 7.60 -2.85 -14.02
C ALA A 238 7.77 -4.36 -14.29
N GLN A 239 7.52 -5.20 -13.29
CA GLN A 239 7.56 -6.66 -13.41
C GLN A 239 6.14 -7.24 -13.28
N PRO A 240 5.42 -7.45 -14.39
CA PRO A 240 4.05 -7.98 -14.35
C PRO A 240 3.97 -9.43 -13.81
N THR A 241 5.10 -10.16 -13.78
CA THR A 241 5.22 -11.47 -13.12
C THR A 241 5.05 -11.40 -11.61
N LEU A 242 5.28 -10.23 -11.00
CA LEU A 242 5.12 -10.01 -9.56
C LEU A 242 3.73 -9.47 -9.17
N ARG A 243 2.80 -9.32 -10.12
CA ARG A 243 1.43 -8.91 -9.80
C ARG A 243 0.63 -10.10 -9.30
N ILE A 244 -0.04 -9.92 -8.17
CA ILE A 244 -1.08 -10.85 -7.72
C ILE A 244 -2.16 -10.88 -8.82
N LYS A 245 -2.36 -12.05 -9.41
CA LYS A 245 -3.51 -12.29 -10.29
C LYS A 245 -4.72 -12.51 -9.38
N PRO A 246 -5.85 -11.82 -9.64
CA PRO A 246 -7.09 -12.04 -8.89
C PRO A 246 -7.64 -13.45 -9.12
#